data_AF-A0A7C9M3X3-F1
#
_entry.id   AF-A0A7C9M3X3-F1
#
_cell.length_a   1.000
_cell.length_b   1.000
_cell.length_c   1.000
_cell.angle_alpha   90.00
_cell.angle_beta   90.00
_cell.angle_gamma   90.00
#
_symmetry.space_group_name_H-M   'P 1'
#
loop_
_entity.id
_entity.type
_entity.pdbx_description
1 polymer ?
#
loop_
_entity_poly.entity_id
_entity_poly.type
_entity_poly.pdbx_seq_one_letter_code
_entity_poly.pdbx_strand_id
1 'polypeptide(L)'
;MNSIHRAARTLTFALCAAALAGQAHASCAAPKDMNGVWRSNDGGTYYVRQIGNQVWWMGQSSDSGKNWTNVFSGIRTGNTVKGTWADVPRGQVRSGGTLTLTISGTTGVLGFARASATGGFSGSKWFMNCDDVVLNPVP
;
A
#
# COMPACT_ATOMS: atom_id res chain seq x y z
N MET A 1 36.93 62.46 29.22
CA MET A 1 36.82 61.55 28.05
C MET A 1 36.49 60.16 28.57
N ASN A 2 35.28 59.69 28.23
CA ASN A 2 34.67 58.36 28.34
C ASN A 2 35.19 57.33 29.36
N SER A 3 34.36 57.06 30.38
CA SER A 3 34.28 55.73 31.02
C SER A 3 32.85 55.21 30.96
N ILE A 4 32.74 54.00 30.45
CA ILE A 4 31.55 53.19 30.19
C ILE A 4 31.05 52.60 31.52
N HIS A 5 29.75 52.34 31.69
CA HIS A 5 29.21 51.02 32.07
C HIS A 5 27.67 50.98 31.95
N ARG A 6 27.23 49.89 31.32
CA ARG A 6 25.92 49.67 30.70
C ARG A 6 24.89 49.22 31.72
N ALA A 7 23.65 49.69 31.53
CA ALA A 7 22.47 49.25 32.26
C ALA A 7 22.18 47.75 32.02
N ALA A 8 21.83 47.06 33.10
CA ALA A 8 21.35 45.69 33.10
C ALA A 8 20.01 45.58 32.33
N ARG A 9 19.88 44.56 31.48
CA ARG A 9 18.59 44.13 30.94
C ARG A 9 18.45 42.63 31.15
N THR A 10 17.59 42.30 32.09
CA THR A 10 17.09 40.97 32.39
C THR A 10 16.51 40.34 31.11
N LEU A 11 17.04 39.18 30.72
CA LEU A 11 16.56 38.42 29.56
C LEU A 11 15.39 37.53 30.01
N THR A 12 14.17 37.86 29.61
CA THR A 12 13.01 36.98 29.83
C THR A 12 13.10 35.82 28.84
N PHE A 13 13.28 34.59 29.34
CA PHE A 13 13.18 33.38 28.53
C PHE A 13 11.71 33.15 28.16
N ALA A 14 11.36 33.40 26.89
CA ALA A 14 10.09 32.96 26.33
C ALA A 14 10.17 31.44 26.13
N LEU A 15 9.42 30.69 26.95
CA LEU A 15 9.24 29.25 26.79
C LEU A 15 8.40 29.02 25.52
N CYS A 16 9.05 28.70 24.40
CA CYS A 16 8.36 28.26 23.20
C CYS A 16 7.75 26.88 23.49
N ALA A 17 6.45 26.82 23.77
CA ALA A 17 5.72 25.56 23.81
C ALA A 17 5.68 25.00 22.38
N ALA A 18 6.55 24.03 22.09
CA ALA A 18 6.48 23.24 20.87
C ALA A 18 5.16 22.44 20.92
N ALA A 19 4.19 22.83 20.10
CA ALA A 19 2.99 22.03 19.91
C ALA A 19 3.42 20.67 19.34
N LEU A 20 3.18 19.60 20.11
CA LEU A 20 3.22 18.23 19.61
C LEU A 20 2.06 18.08 18.63
N ALA A 21 2.29 18.42 17.36
CA ALA A 21 1.41 18.00 16.29
C ALA A 21 1.56 16.48 16.18
N GLY A 22 0.71 15.74 16.90
CA GLY A 22 0.52 14.32 16.62
C GLY A 22 0.13 14.21 15.15
N GLN A 23 0.92 13.48 14.36
CA GLN A 23 0.60 13.24 12.96
C GLN A 23 -0.78 12.57 12.95
N ALA A 24 -1.77 13.23 12.36
CA ALA A 24 -3.07 12.62 12.12
C ALA A 24 -2.88 11.68 10.92
N HIS A 25 -2.51 10.43 11.20
CA HIS A 25 -2.38 9.44 10.14
C HIS A 25 -3.78 9.12 9.60
N ALA A 26 -3.89 8.91 8.29
CA ALA A 26 -5.15 8.51 7.68
C ALA A 26 -5.51 7.09 8.15
N SER A 27 -6.42 6.98 9.13
CA SER A 27 -7.03 5.70 9.49
C SER A 27 -7.98 5.30 8.35
N CYS A 28 -7.61 4.28 7.60
CA CYS A 28 -8.51 3.70 6.62
C CYS A 28 -9.32 2.60 7.30
N ALA A 29 -10.65 2.70 7.26
CA ALA A 29 -11.47 1.53 7.52
C ALA A 29 -11.17 0.47 6.45
N ALA A 30 -11.01 -0.78 6.88
CA ALA A 30 -10.82 -1.89 5.96
C ALA A 30 -12.00 -1.95 4.96
N PRO A 31 -11.77 -2.05 3.65
CA PRO A 31 -12.83 -2.19 2.68
C PRO A 31 -13.62 -3.48 2.94
N LYS A 32 -14.92 -3.46 2.61
CA LYS A 32 -15.79 -4.65 2.74
C LYS A 32 -15.44 -5.75 1.74
N ASP A 33 -14.81 -5.40 0.64
CA ASP A 33 -14.39 -6.30 -0.43
C ASP A 33 -12.97 -5.94 -0.91
N MET A 34 -12.53 -6.53 -2.02
CA MET A 34 -11.18 -6.29 -2.54
C MET A 34 -11.05 -5.02 -3.40
N ASN A 35 -12.11 -4.25 -3.60
CA ASN A 35 -12.05 -3.05 -4.44
C ASN A 35 -11.06 -2.04 -3.85
N GLY A 36 -10.18 -1.51 -4.71
CA GLY A 36 -9.27 -0.44 -4.31
C GLY A 36 -7.92 -0.50 -5.02
N VAL A 37 -7.02 0.34 -4.52
CA VAL A 37 -5.63 0.41 -4.97
C VAL A 37 -4.75 -0.21 -3.89
N TRP A 38 -4.02 -1.25 -4.27
CA TRP A 38 -3.19 -2.04 -3.38
C TRP A 38 -1.72 -1.89 -3.75
N ARG A 39 -0.87 -1.74 -2.74
CA ARG A 39 0.59 -1.82 -2.88
C ARG A 39 1.04 -3.25 -2.64
N SER A 40 2.12 -3.65 -3.29
CA SER A 40 2.73 -4.95 -3.07
C SER A 40 4.19 -4.83 -2.67
N ASN A 41 4.70 -5.87 -2.02
CA ASN A 41 6.10 -5.98 -1.60
C ASN A 41 7.09 -6.16 -2.77
N ASP A 42 6.62 -6.33 -4.01
CA ASP A 42 7.45 -6.23 -5.22
C ASP A 42 7.60 -4.78 -5.73
N GLY A 43 7.05 -3.82 -4.99
CA GLY A 43 7.03 -2.40 -5.36
C GLY A 43 5.90 -2.03 -6.31
N GLY A 44 5.07 -2.97 -6.77
CA GLY A 44 3.99 -2.77 -7.72
C GLY A 44 2.69 -2.20 -7.11
N THR A 45 1.94 -1.49 -7.94
CA THR A 45 0.60 -0.95 -7.63
C THR A 45 -0.46 -1.71 -8.41
N TYR A 46 -1.51 -2.15 -7.72
CA TYR A 46 -2.56 -3.00 -8.24
C TYR A 46 -3.92 -2.33 -8.10
N TYR A 47 -4.63 -2.17 -9.21
CA TYR A 47 -5.98 -1.63 -9.26
C TYR A 47 -6.95 -2.80 -9.31
N VAL A 48 -7.60 -3.07 -8.18
CA VAL A 48 -8.41 -4.27 -8.00
C VAL A 48 -9.89 -3.92 -8.08
N ARG A 49 -10.63 -4.72 -8.85
CA ARG A 49 -12.09 -4.64 -8.97
C ARG A 49 -12.70 -6.00 -8.64
N GLN A 50 -13.62 -6.02 -7.67
CA GLN A 50 -14.45 -7.17 -7.35
C GLN A 50 -15.91 -6.93 -7.73
N ILE A 51 -16.49 -7.82 -8.55
CA ILE A 51 -17.91 -7.82 -8.94
C ILE A 51 -18.50 -9.18 -8.54
N GLY A 52 -19.31 -9.20 -7.49
CA GLY A 52 -19.73 -10.46 -6.87
C GLY A 52 -18.50 -11.28 -6.45
N ASN A 53 -18.34 -12.47 -7.01
CA ASN A 53 -17.19 -13.34 -6.77
C ASN A 53 -16.05 -13.15 -7.80
N GLN A 54 -16.27 -12.38 -8.87
CA GLN A 54 -15.23 -12.15 -9.87
C GLN A 54 -14.27 -11.08 -9.39
N VAL A 55 -12.98 -11.34 -9.50
CA VAL A 55 -11.90 -10.41 -9.14
C VAL A 55 -11.04 -10.18 -10.38
N TRP A 56 -10.85 -8.91 -10.68
CA TRP A 56 -9.99 -8.44 -11.75
C TRP A 56 -8.94 -7.52 -11.16
N TRP A 57 -7.75 -7.49 -11.77
CA TRP A 57 -6.84 -6.38 -11.54
C TRP A 57 -6.07 -5.98 -12.78
N MET A 58 -5.53 -4.77 -12.73
CA MET A 58 -4.33 -4.40 -13.45
C MET A 58 -3.23 -4.09 -12.43
N GLY A 59 -2.08 -4.73 -12.56
CA GLY A 59 -0.88 -4.48 -11.77
C GLY A 59 0.17 -3.78 -12.62
N GLN A 60 0.90 -2.83 -12.03
CA GLN A 60 2.01 -2.16 -12.69
C GLN A 60 3.19 -1.94 -11.75
N SER A 61 4.39 -2.06 -12.31
CA SER A 61 5.66 -1.72 -11.65
C SER A 61 5.71 -0.25 -11.20
N SER A 62 6.59 0.03 -10.24
CA SER A 62 6.78 1.34 -9.63
C SER A 62 7.17 2.46 -10.61
N ASP A 63 7.77 2.11 -11.75
CA ASP A 63 8.16 3.04 -12.82
C ASP A 63 6.99 3.44 -13.73
N SER A 64 5.77 3.37 -13.19
CA SER A 64 4.52 3.43 -13.94
C SER A 64 4.56 2.40 -15.05
N GLY A 65 4.65 1.12 -14.71
CA GLY A 65 4.40 -0.03 -15.61
C GLY A 65 5.35 -0.22 -16.79
N LYS A 66 6.49 0.47 -16.85
CA LYS A 66 7.44 0.37 -18.00
C LYS A 66 8.25 -0.92 -17.94
N ASN A 67 8.56 -1.42 -16.75
CA ASN A 67 9.19 -2.74 -16.58
C ASN A 67 8.20 -3.86 -16.85
N TRP A 68 7.12 -3.90 -16.07
CA TRP A 68 6.04 -4.88 -16.21
C TRP A 68 4.67 -4.24 -15.94
N THR A 69 3.67 -4.73 -16.66
CA THR A 69 2.25 -4.48 -16.40
C THR A 69 1.53 -5.79 -16.62
N ASN A 70 0.71 -6.24 -15.67
CA ASN A 70 -0.09 -7.44 -15.81
C ASN A 70 -1.58 -7.19 -15.57
N VAL A 71 -2.37 -8.11 -16.07
CA VAL A 71 -3.79 -8.24 -15.74
C VAL A 71 -4.04 -9.57 -15.08
N PHE A 72 -5.07 -9.64 -14.24
CA PHE A 72 -5.54 -10.88 -13.61
C PHE A 72 -7.06 -10.98 -13.71
N SER A 73 -7.53 -12.21 -13.84
CA SER A 73 -8.93 -12.57 -13.72
C SER A 73 -9.04 -13.82 -12.85
N GLY A 74 -9.88 -13.77 -11.82
CA GLY A 74 -10.08 -14.89 -10.92
C GLY A 74 -11.42 -14.87 -10.20
N ILE A 75 -11.67 -15.95 -9.47
CA ILE A 75 -12.87 -16.14 -8.66
C ILE A 75 -12.50 -16.22 -7.19
N ARG A 76 -13.22 -15.44 -6.37
CA ARG A 76 -13.16 -15.45 -4.93
C ARG A 76 -14.18 -16.45 -4.36
N THR A 77 -13.70 -17.35 -3.51
CA THR A 77 -14.50 -18.25 -2.69
C THR A 77 -14.03 -18.12 -1.24
N GLY A 78 -14.85 -17.48 -0.40
CA GLY A 78 -14.46 -17.11 0.97
C GLY A 78 -13.22 -16.20 0.98
N ASN A 79 -12.16 -16.66 1.65
CA ASN A 79 -10.88 -15.93 1.73
C ASN A 79 -9.86 -16.40 0.68
N THR A 80 -10.26 -17.21 -0.30
CA THR A 80 -9.37 -17.65 -1.37
C THR A 80 -9.77 -16.99 -2.69
N VAL A 81 -8.80 -16.51 -3.46
CA VAL A 81 -9.00 -16.08 -4.84
C VAL A 81 -8.12 -16.93 -5.75
N LYS A 82 -8.69 -17.54 -6.78
CA LYS A 82 -7.95 -18.34 -7.77
C LYS A 82 -8.20 -17.80 -9.17
N GLY A 83 -7.15 -17.67 -9.96
CA GLY A 83 -7.28 -17.15 -11.31
C GLY A 83 -6.02 -17.27 -12.15
N THR A 84 -6.03 -16.60 -13.29
CA THR A 84 -4.92 -16.49 -14.22
C THR A 84 -4.45 -15.04 -14.34
N TRP A 85 -3.16 -14.89 -14.64
CA TRP A 85 -2.54 -13.60 -14.89
C TRP A 85 -1.70 -13.64 -16.16
N ALA A 86 -1.53 -12.48 -16.79
CA ALA A 86 -0.65 -12.30 -17.94
C ALA A 86 -0.07 -10.89 -17.97
N ASP A 87 1.20 -10.77 -18.35
CA ASP A 87 1.80 -9.49 -18.68
C ASP A 87 1.27 -8.98 -20.02
N VAL A 88 1.00 -7.67 -20.09
CA VAL A 88 0.47 -6.97 -21.27
C VAL A 88 1.53 -6.02 -21.85
N PRO A 89 1.46 -5.64 -23.15
CA PRO A 89 2.54 -4.94 -23.86
C PRO A 89 2.72 -3.46 -23.49
N ARG A 90 2.38 -3.09 -22.25
CA ARG A 90 2.74 -1.82 -21.63
C ARG A 90 4.14 -1.87 -21.00
N GLY A 91 4.55 -3.03 -20.48
CA GLY A 91 5.92 -3.29 -20.01
C GLY A 91 6.74 -4.11 -21.01
N GLN A 92 7.92 -4.58 -20.60
CA GLN A 92 8.79 -5.45 -21.40
C GLN A 92 8.61 -6.94 -21.10
N VAL A 93 8.19 -7.30 -19.88
CA VAL A 93 7.97 -8.71 -19.49
C VAL A 93 6.76 -9.30 -20.24
N ARG A 94 6.82 -10.59 -20.57
CA ARG A 94 5.80 -11.34 -21.34
C ARG A 94 5.47 -12.68 -20.68
N SER A 95 5.38 -12.70 -19.35
CA SER A 95 5.08 -13.90 -18.60
C SER A 95 3.57 -14.03 -18.35
N GLY A 96 3.17 -15.21 -17.86
CA GLY A 96 1.79 -15.47 -17.47
C GLY A 96 1.69 -16.80 -16.75
N GLY A 97 0.58 -17.00 -16.05
CA GLY A 97 0.37 -18.22 -15.28
C GLY A 97 -0.89 -18.19 -14.44
N THR A 98 -0.91 -19.05 -13.43
CA THR A 98 -1.97 -19.11 -12.42
C THR A 98 -1.51 -18.43 -11.15
N LEU A 99 -2.47 -17.92 -10.38
CA LEU A 99 -2.23 -17.28 -9.09
C LEU A 99 -3.36 -17.65 -8.13
N THR A 100 -2.97 -18.08 -6.92
CA THR A 100 -3.88 -18.27 -5.80
C THR A 100 -3.50 -17.30 -4.68
N LEU A 101 -4.49 -16.56 -4.18
CA LEU A 101 -4.35 -15.59 -3.11
C LEU A 101 -5.16 -16.01 -1.89
N THR A 102 -4.66 -15.68 -0.71
CA THR A 102 -5.37 -15.77 0.56
C THR A 102 -5.60 -14.37 1.13
N ILE A 103 -6.84 -14.06 1.46
CA ILE A 103 -7.28 -12.78 2.00
C ILE A 103 -7.15 -12.77 3.53
N SER A 104 -6.66 -11.66 4.08
CA SER A 104 -6.59 -11.39 5.51
C SER A 104 -7.73 -10.48 5.96
N GLY A 105 -8.27 -10.76 7.15
CA GLY A 105 -9.39 -10.02 7.77
C GLY A 105 -10.66 -10.87 7.92
N THR A 106 -11.48 -10.52 8.90
CA THR A 106 -12.72 -11.25 9.25
C THR A 106 -13.98 -10.48 8.88
N THR A 107 -13.98 -9.16 9.08
CA THR A 107 -15.10 -8.25 8.80
C THR A 107 -14.86 -7.35 7.58
N GLY A 108 -13.63 -7.34 7.06
CA GLY A 108 -13.18 -6.59 5.89
C GLY A 108 -11.91 -7.19 5.31
N VAL A 109 -11.38 -6.58 4.26
CA VAL A 109 -10.14 -7.01 3.60
C VAL A 109 -8.99 -6.12 4.10
N LEU A 110 -8.13 -6.67 4.97
CA LEU A 110 -6.94 -5.97 5.48
C LEU A 110 -5.74 -6.07 4.53
N GLY A 111 -5.74 -7.11 3.70
CA GLY A 111 -4.67 -7.42 2.76
C GLY A 111 -4.90 -8.78 2.12
N PHE A 112 -3.99 -9.17 1.25
CA PHE A 112 -3.94 -10.53 0.72
C PHE A 112 -2.50 -10.96 0.46
N ALA A 113 -2.28 -12.27 0.43
CA ALA A 113 -0.96 -12.87 0.22
C ALA A 113 -1.04 -13.98 -0.83
N ARG A 114 0.07 -14.21 -1.54
CA ARG A 114 0.19 -15.28 -2.52
C ARG A 114 0.30 -16.62 -1.80
N ALA A 115 -0.66 -17.51 -2.03
CA ALA A 115 -0.59 -18.90 -1.61
C ALA A 115 0.21 -19.75 -2.60
N SER A 116 0.01 -19.55 -3.91
CA SER A 116 0.78 -20.22 -4.96
C SER A 116 0.75 -19.42 -6.26
N ALA A 117 1.75 -19.61 -7.11
CA ALA A 117 1.77 -19.09 -8.47
C ALA A 117 2.62 -19.93 -9.41
N THR A 118 2.35 -19.82 -10.71
CA THR A 118 3.22 -20.27 -11.80
C THR A 118 3.68 -19.06 -12.63
N GLY A 119 4.61 -19.28 -13.56
CA GLY A 119 5.07 -18.22 -14.48
C GLY A 119 5.99 -17.17 -13.87
N GLY A 120 6.50 -17.39 -12.65
CA GLY A 120 7.47 -16.50 -12.01
C GLY A 120 6.88 -15.19 -11.47
N PHE A 121 5.60 -15.17 -11.10
CA PHE A 121 4.95 -13.98 -10.52
C PHE A 121 5.69 -13.49 -9.26
N SER A 122 6.03 -12.20 -9.20
CA SER A 122 6.92 -11.64 -8.16
C SER A 122 6.20 -11.27 -6.87
N GLY A 123 5.12 -10.47 -6.95
CA GLY A 123 4.35 -10.00 -5.79
C GLY A 123 3.80 -11.12 -4.92
N SER A 124 3.97 -10.99 -3.59
CA SER A 124 3.57 -12.03 -2.63
C SER A 124 2.75 -11.53 -1.44
N LYS A 125 2.75 -10.23 -1.17
CA LYS A 125 1.92 -9.58 -0.14
C LYS A 125 1.36 -8.28 -0.70
N TRP A 126 0.09 -7.99 -0.39
CA TRP A 126 -0.59 -6.77 -0.79
C TRP A 126 -1.25 -6.11 0.40
N PHE A 127 -1.10 -4.79 0.47
CA PHE A 127 -1.56 -3.94 1.57
C PHE A 127 -2.07 -2.61 1.01
N MET A 128 -3.05 -2.02 1.69
CA MET A 128 -3.43 -0.64 1.36
C MET A 128 -2.36 0.33 1.84
N ASN A 129 -2.18 1.43 1.11
CA ASN A 129 -1.29 2.51 1.54
C ASN A 129 -1.99 3.38 2.60
N CYS A 130 -2.34 2.77 3.72
CA CYS A 130 -2.96 3.41 4.86
C CYS A 130 -1.97 3.36 6.00
N ASP A 131 -1.75 4.50 6.64
CA ASP A 131 -0.74 4.66 7.68
C ASP A 131 -1.37 4.44 9.06
N ASP A 132 -2.08 3.32 9.25
CA ASP A 132 -2.61 2.98 10.56
C ASP A 132 -1.64 2.05 11.30
N VAL A 133 -0.88 2.64 12.24
CA VAL A 133 0.10 1.98 13.12
C VAL A 133 -0.47 0.72 13.83
N VAL A 134 -1.79 0.54 13.85
CA VAL A 134 -2.50 -0.55 14.52
C VAL A 134 -2.94 -1.70 13.58
N LEU A 135 -3.14 -1.47 12.27
CA LEU A 135 -3.71 -2.51 11.38
C LEU A 135 -2.82 -2.85 10.17
N ASN A 136 -2.02 -1.90 9.65
CA ASN A 136 -1.05 -2.15 8.59
C ASN A 136 0.18 -1.22 8.73
N PRO A 137 1.22 -1.63 9.47
CA PRO A 137 2.47 -0.89 9.47
C PRO A 137 3.06 -0.87 8.05
N VAL A 138 3.34 0.32 7.52
CA VAL A 138 4.23 0.45 6.36
C VAL A 138 5.57 -0.16 6.75
N PRO A 139 6.18 -1.04 5.93
CA PRO A 139 7.52 -1.56 6.19
C PRO A 139 8.57 -0.47 6.33
#